data_AF-A0A7S1BEV0-F1
#
_entry.id   AF-A0A7S1BEV0-F1
#
_cell.length_a   1.000
_cell.length_b   1.000
_cell.length_c   1.000
_cell.angle_alpha   90.00
_cell.angle_beta   90.00
_cell.angle_gamma   90.00
#
_symmetry.space_group_name_H-M   'P 1'
#
loop_
_entity.id
_entity.type
_entity.pdbx_description
1 polymer ?
#
loop_
_entity_poly.entity_id
_entity_poly.type
_entity_poly.pdbx_seq_one_letter_code
_entity_poly.pdbx_strand_id
1 'polypeptide(L)'
;GYKNEASGVQSSVSGGVNNKATDWYSSVTGGVYNKATGWYSSVTGGTSNEASGYYSSVTGGDQNEASGTDSSVLGGSYNKASGYGSSVLGGDGNEASGQTSSVSGGSKNTAQG
;
A
#
# COMPACT_ATOMS: atom_id res chain seq x y z
N GLY A 1 1.71 12.14 -16.67
CA GLY A 1 0.99 12.41 -15.40
C GLY A 1 1.23 13.84 -14.97
N TYR A 2 0.56 14.30 -13.92
CA TYR A 2 0.73 15.65 -13.35
C TYR A 2 1.29 15.54 -11.93
N LYS A 3 2.42 16.20 -11.65
CA LYS A 3 3.10 16.22 -10.34
C LYS A 3 3.46 14.84 -9.75
N ASN A 4 3.87 13.90 -10.59
CA ASN A 4 4.39 12.62 -10.11
C ASN A 4 5.86 12.75 -9.71
N GLU A 5 6.28 11.99 -8.71
CA GLU A 5 7.64 11.95 -8.19
C GLU A 5 8.15 10.50 -8.19
N ALA A 6 9.20 10.23 -8.97
CA ALA A 6 9.95 8.98 -8.93
C ALA A 6 11.41 9.32 -8.59
N SER A 7 11.80 9.23 -7.32
CA SER A 7 13.10 9.73 -6.81
C SER A 7 14.02 8.64 -6.25
N GLY A 8 13.50 7.43 -6.03
CA GLY A 8 14.31 6.27 -5.62
C GLY A 8 15.10 5.65 -6.78
N VAL A 9 16.19 4.94 -6.47
CA VAL A 9 16.97 4.20 -7.49
C VAL A 9 16.09 3.14 -8.14
N GLN A 10 15.98 3.16 -9.47
CA GLN A 10 15.09 2.27 -10.24
C GLN A 10 13.61 2.33 -9.82
N SER A 11 13.19 3.43 -9.19
CA SER A 11 11.78 3.69 -8.93
C SER A 11 11.02 4.02 -10.22
N SER A 12 9.71 3.84 -10.21
CA SER A 12 8.88 4.20 -11.37
C SER A 12 7.50 4.73 -10.98
N VAL A 13 7.02 5.70 -11.77
CA VAL A 13 5.61 6.11 -11.76
C VAL A 13 5.10 6.17 -13.21
N SER A 14 4.20 5.26 -13.60
CA SER A 14 3.79 5.16 -15.02
C SER A 14 2.79 6.24 -15.44
N GLY A 15 1.99 6.79 -14.52
CA GLY A 15 0.97 7.78 -14.86
C GLY A 15 0.25 8.39 -13.65
N GLY A 16 -0.90 9.03 -13.90
CA GLY A 16 -1.75 9.59 -12.85
C GLY A 16 -1.38 10.99 -12.35
N VAL A 17 -1.79 11.30 -11.12
CA VAL A 17 -1.69 12.64 -10.51
C VAL A 17 -1.14 12.55 -9.09
N ASN A 18 -0.07 13.30 -8.79
CA ASN A 18 0.55 13.38 -7.45
C ASN A 18 0.97 12.01 -6.85
N ASN A 19 1.39 11.07 -7.68
CA ASN A 19 1.90 9.78 -7.21
C ASN A 19 3.38 9.87 -6.85
N LYS A 20 3.81 9.12 -5.81
CA LYS A 20 5.19 9.11 -5.31
C LYS A 20 5.76 7.68 -5.26
N ALA A 21 6.92 7.48 -5.86
CA ALA A 21 7.75 6.27 -5.72
C ALA A 21 9.16 6.72 -5.32
N THR A 22 9.50 6.70 -4.03
CA THR A 22 10.68 7.44 -3.51
C THR A 22 11.82 6.57 -3.00
N ASP A 23 11.61 5.26 -2.82
CA ASP A 23 12.64 4.33 -2.37
C ASP A 23 13.09 3.40 -3.50
N TRP A 24 14.15 2.63 -3.28
CA TRP A 24 14.77 1.76 -4.26
C TRP A 24 13.78 0.72 -4.76
N TYR A 25 13.68 0.58 -6.08
CA TYR A 25 12.75 -0.33 -6.77
C TYR A 25 11.26 -0.12 -6.44
N SER A 26 10.90 1.00 -5.79
CA SER A 26 9.50 1.32 -5.51
C SER A 26 8.73 1.64 -6.80
N SER A 27 7.44 1.31 -6.85
CA SER A 27 6.66 1.56 -8.06
C SER A 27 5.23 2.00 -7.79
N VAL A 28 4.74 2.94 -8.59
CA VAL A 28 3.32 3.27 -8.68
C VAL A 28 2.86 3.20 -10.12
N THR A 29 1.92 2.32 -10.45
CA THR A 29 1.45 2.23 -11.85
C THR A 29 0.59 3.44 -12.24
N GLY A 30 -0.29 3.91 -11.36
CA GLY A 30 -1.12 5.09 -11.64
C GLY A 30 -2.02 5.51 -10.48
N GLY A 31 -3.12 6.18 -10.78
CA GLY A 31 -4.08 6.69 -9.79
C GLY A 31 -3.78 8.11 -9.31
N VAL A 32 -4.26 8.45 -8.11
CA VAL A 32 -4.16 9.80 -7.53
C VAL A 32 -3.62 9.73 -6.11
N TYR A 33 -2.58 10.50 -5.79
CA TYR A 33 -2.00 10.57 -4.44
C TYR A 33 -1.47 9.24 -3.85
N ASN A 34 -1.12 8.27 -4.69
CA ASN A 34 -0.56 7.00 -4.22
C ASN A 34 0.92 7.14 -3.87
N LYS A 35 1.38 6.42 -2.84
CA LYS A 35 2.76 6.45 -2.35
C LYS A 35 3.33 5.04 -2.22
N ALA A 36 4.44 4.76 -2.88
CA ALA A 36 5.30 3.61 -2.67
C ALA A 36 6.64 4.12 -2.11
N THR A 37 6.84 4.04 -0.79
CA THR A 37 7.95 4.70 -0.08
C THR A 37 8.87 3.73 0.65
N GLY A 38 8.60 2.43 0.60
CA GLY A 38 9.51 1.38 1.09
C GLY A 38 10.31 0.70 -0.03
N TRP A 39 11.43 0.07 0.32
CA TRP A 39 12.23 -0.74 -0.60
C TRP A 39 11.38 -1.84 -1.26
N TYR A 40 11.39 -1.93 -2.59
CA TYR A 40 10.53 -2.82 -3.38
C TYR A 40 9.01 -2.68 -3.13
N SER A 41 8.56 -1.58 -2.53
CA SER A 41 7.13 -1.34 -2.33
C SER A 41 6.40 -1.08 -3.65
N SER A 42 5.12 -1.40 -3.70
CA SER A 42 4.31 -1.15 -4.90
C SER A 42 2.91 -0.68 -4.59
N VAL A 43 2.42 0.25 -5.40
CA VAL A 43 0.99 0.60 -5.47
C VAL A 43 0.50 0.51 -6.91
N THR A 44 -0.43 -0.39 -7.21
CA THR A 44 -0.91 -0.53 -8.59
C THR A 44 -1.84 0.62 -8.99
N GLY A 45 -2.68 1.13 -8.09
CA GLY A 45 -3.55 2.26 -8.41
C GLY A 45 -4.47 2.70 -7.28
N GLY A 46 -5.61 3.30 -7.63
CA GLY A 46 -6.57 3.83 -6.65
C GLY A 46 -6.26 5.26 -6.23
N THR A 47 -6.76 5.64 -5.05
CA THR A 47 -6.62 6.99 -4.49
C THR A 47 -6.02 6.93 -3.10
N SER A 48 -4.99 7.74 -2.85
CA SER A 48 -4.40 7.93 -1.52
C SER A 48 -3.91 6.64 -0.83
N ASN A 49 -3.48 5.63 -1.59
CA ASN A 49 -2.93 4.40 -1.04
C ASN A 49 -1.44 4.56 -0.68
N GLU A 50 -0.99 3.90 0.37
CA GLU A 50 0.39 3.99 0.86
C GLU A 50 0.99 2.61 1.13
N ALA A 51 2.05 2.25 0.41
CA ALA A 51 2.90 1.09 0.65
C ALA A 51 4.26 1.59 1.15
N SER A 52 4.48 1.57 2.46
CA SER A 52 5.66 2.16 3.12
C SER A 52 6.59 1.13 3.77
N GLY A 53 6.12 -0.11 3.98
CA GLY A 53 6.97 -1.20 4.44
C GLY A 53 7.89 -1.75 3.34
N TYR A 54 8.96 -2.44 3.72
CA TYR A 54 9.79 -3.16 2.75
C TYR A 54 9.00 -4.31 2.12
N TYR A 55 9.07 -4.45 0.79
CA TYR A 55 8.28 -5.41 0.01
C TYR A 55 6.75 -5.29 0.21
N SER A 56 6.28 -4.15 0.73
CA SER A 56 4.86 -3.93 0.93
C SER A 56 4.12 -3.70 -0.39
N SER A 57 2.83 -4.02 -0.43
CA SER A 57 2.02 -3.80 -1.62
C SER A 57 0.60 -3.32 -1.31
N VAL A 58 0.11 -2.40 -2.13
CA VAL A 58 -1.30 -2.06 -2.19
C VAL A 58 -1.78 -2.19 -3.64
N THR A 59 -2.70 -3.13 -3.90
CA THR A 59 -3.19 -3.32 -5.28
C THR A 59 -4.14 -2.19 -5.72
N GLY A 60 -4.91 -1.60 -4.82
CA GLY A 60 -5.79 -0.48 -5.17
C GLY A 60 -6.72 -0.07 -4.04
N GLY A 61 -7.83 0.57 -4.40
CA GLY A 61 -8.83 1.07 -3.44
C GLY A 61 -8.62 2.53 -3.05
N ASP A 62 -9.17 2.92 -1.89
CA ASP A 62 -9.09 4.28 -1.35
C ASP A 62 -8.50 4.27 0.07
N GLN A 63 -7.42 5.01 0.30
CA GLN A 63 -6.83 5.20 1.63
C GLN A 63 -6.42 3.90 2.34
N ASN A 64 -5.84 2.94 1.59
CA ASN A 64 -5.27 1.73 2.17
C ASN A 64 -3.78 1.93 2.52
N GLU A 65 -3.35 1.34 3.63
CA GLU A 65 -1.98 1.46 4.16
C GLU A 65 -1.34 0.07 4.37
N ALA A 66 -0.24 -0.23 3.68
CA ALA A 66 0.62 -1.38 3.91
C ALA A 66 1.98 -0.89 4.46
N SER A 67 2.11 -0.81 5.78
CA SER A 67 3.28 -0.24 6.47
C SER A 67 4.20 -1.27 7.13
N GLY A 68 3.75 -2.52 7.28
CA GLY A 68 4.61 -3.62 7.74
C GLY A 68 5.56 -4.11 6.63
N THR A 69 6.74 -4.62 7.00
CA THR A 69 7.56 -5.40 6.05
C THR A 69 6.78 -6.62 5.57
N ASP A 70 6.85 -6.93 4.27
CA ASP A 70 6.10 -8.01 3.61
C ASP A 70 4.56 -7.88 3.74
N SER A 71 4.04 -6.69 4.08
CA SER A 71 2.60 -6.48 4.26
C SER A 71 1.86 -6.25 2.94
N SER A 72 0.57 -6.57 2.91
CA SER A 72 -0.25 -6.36 1.71
C SER A 72 -1.68 -5.91 2.00
N VAL A 73 -2.20 -5.03 1.14
CA VAL A 73 -3.62 -4.72 1.07
C VAL A 73 -4.11 -4.86 -0.37
N LEU A 74 -5.04 -5.78 -0.61
CA LEU A 74 -5.53 -6.06 -1.97
C LEU A 74 -6.53 -5.00 -2.47
N GLY A 75 -7.20 -4.27 -1.58
CA GLY A 75 -8.18 -3.26 -1.99
C GLY A 75 -9.09 -2.83 -0.85
N GLY A 76 -10.26 -2.29 -1.23
CA GLY A 76 -11.24 -1.75 -0.29
C GLY A 76 -10.93 -0.30 0.12
N SER A 77 -11.43 0.09 1.29
CA SER A 77 -11.27 1.44 1.81
C SER A 77 -10.74 1.41 3.25
N TYR A 78 -9.82 2.32 3.58
CA TYR A 78 -9.33 2.50 4.95
C TYR A 78 -8.73 1.24 5.61
N ASN A 79 -8.21 0.30 4.83
CA ASN A 79 -7.62 -0.92 5.37
C ASN A 79 -6.14 -0.71 5.72
N LYS A 80 -5.68 -1.33 6.81
CA LYS A 80 -4.31 -1.22 7.31
C LYS A 80 -3.67 -2.58 7.54
N ALA A 81 -2.51 -2.81 6.93
CA ALA A 81 -1.64 -3.95 7.20
C ALA A 81 -0.30 -3.43 7.75
N SER A 82 -0.13 -3.44 9.06
CA SER A 82 1.02 -2.83 9.77
C SER A 82 1.97 -3.84 10.43
N GLY A 83 1.54 -5.09 10.60
CA GLY A 83 2.38 -6.16 11.12
C GLY A 83 3.35 -6.73 10.07
N TYR A 84 4.46 -7.32 10.51
CA TYR A 84 5.37 -8.07 9.62
C TYR A 84 4.61 -9.21 8.93
N GLY A 85 4.61 -9.27 7.59
CA GLY A 85 3.88 -10.27 6.81
C GLY A 85 2.35 -10.22 6.96
N SER A 86 1.80 -9.09 7.43
CA SER A 86 0.35 -8.94 7.63
C SER A 86 -0.41 -8.73 6.31
N SER A 87 -1.69 -9.08 6.27
CA SER A 87 -2.51 -8.91 5.07
C SER A 87 -3.95 -8.48 5.34
N VAL A 88 -4.48 -7.62 4.48
CA VAL A 88 -5.92 -7.34 4.41
C VAL A 88 -6.41 -7.54 2.98
N LEU A 89 -7.32 -8.50 2.77
CA LEU A 89 -7.80 -8.80 1.42
C LEU A 89 -8.79 -7.75 0.87
N GLY A 90 -9.44 -6.98 1.74
CA GLY A 90 -10.35 -5.91 1.34
C GLY A 90 -11.30 -5.49 2.45
N GLY A 91 -12.42 -4.86 2.08
CA GLY A 91 -13.42 -4.38 3.02
C GLY A 91 -13.25 -2.90 3.38
N ASP A 92 -13.82 -2.49 4.52
CA ASP A 92 -13.83 -1.10 4.98
C ASP A 92 -13.33 -0.97 6.42
N GLY A 93 -12.17 -0.33 6.62
CA GLY A 93 -11.65 -0.04 7.95
C GLY A 93 -11.10 -1.24 8.70
N ASN A 94 -10.57 -2.26 8.01
CA ASN A 94 -9.97 -3.43 8.66
C ASN A 94 -8.48 -3.20 9.00
N GLU A 95 -7.99 -3.80 10.09
CA GLU A 95 -6.61 -3.66 10.55
C GLU A 95 -5.97 -5.03 10.86
N ALA A 96 -4.83 -5.32 10.22
CA ALA A 96 -3.96 -6.45 10.53
C ALA A 96 -2.61 -5.91 11.06
N SER A 97 -2.44 -5.88 12.38
CA SER A 97 -1.26 -5.31 13.05
C SER A 97 -0.37 -6.33 13.75
N GLY A 98 -0.84 -7.58 13.90
CA GLY A 98 -0.06 -8.70 14.42
C GLY A 98 0.94 -9.26 13.39
N GLN A 99 2.00 -9.90 13.86
CA GLN A 99 2.95 -10.59 12.98
C GLN A 99 2.24 -11.73 12.24
N THR A 100 2.31 -11.74 10.91
CA THR A 100 1.62 -12.70 10.02
C THR A 100 0.09 -12.73 10.17
N SER A 101 -0.49 -11.68 10.76
CA SER A 101 -1.93 -11.56 10.93
C SER A 101 -2.65 -11.33 9.60
N SER A 102 -3.90 -11.74 9.50
CA SER A 102 -4.70 -11.53 8.30
C SER A 102 -6.15 -11.16 8.60
N VAL A 103 -6.71 -10.30 7.76
CA VAL A 103 -8.14 -10.03 7.71
C VAL A 103 -8.65 -10.31 6.30
N SER A 104 -9.62 -11.21 6.19
CA SER A 104 -10.17 -11.65 4.90
C SER A 104 -11.15 -10.64 4.27
N GLY A 105 -11.69 -9.70 5.05
CA GLY A 105 -12.63 -8.70 4.57
C GLY A 105 -13.60 -8.23 5.66
N GLY A 106 -14.74 -7.69 5.25
CA GLY A 106 -15.76 -7.15 6.16
C GLY A 106 -15.50 -5.68 6.51
N SER A 107 -16.02 -5.22 7.65
CA SER A 107 -15.82 -3.85 8.12
C SER A 107 -15.40 -3.82 9.58
N LYS A 108 -14.36 -3.03 9.88
CA LYS A 108 -13.86 -2.78 11.25
C LYS A 108 -13.41 -4.03 12.00
N ASN A 109 -12.82 -4.99 11.30
CA ASN A 109 -12.17 -6.14 11.94
C ASN A 109 -10.72 -5.81 12.30
N THR A 110 -10.23 -6.37 13.41
CA THR A 110 -8.84 -6.18 13.85
C THR A 110 -8.18 -7.51 14.20
N ALA A 111 -7.00 -7.77 13.63
CA ALA A 111 -6.16 -8.93 13.93
C ALA A 111 -4.79 -8.48 14.47
N GLN A 112 -4.44 -8.89 15.69
CA GLN A 112 -3.21 -8.43 16.40
C GLN A 112 -2.31 -9.58 16.90
N GLY A 113 -2.75 -10.83 16.72
CA GLY A 113 -2.06 -12.03 17.20
C GLY A 113 -0.87 -12.45 16.35
#